data_AF-A0A964R3A8-F1
#
_entry.id   AF-A0A964R3A8-F1
#
_cell.length_a   1.000
_cell.length_b   1.000
_cell.length_c   1.000
_cell.angle_alpha   90.00
_cell.angle_beta   90.00
_cell.angle_gamma   90.00
#
_symmetry.space_group_name_H-M   'P 1'
#
loop_
_entity.id
_entity.type
_entity.pdbx_description
1 polymer ?
#
loop_
_entity_poly.entity_id
_entity_poly.type
_entity_poly.pdbx_seq_one_letter_code
_entity_poly.pdbx_strand_id
1 'polypeptide(L)'
;MLPSMTRDTTKEYQEAQAIIRTLGSGRYFCECPCGCGEEINLKDAGLFYDTDFTSGGIEARDLMIEEWRKARANLKSKRLHKAAHTQSVNIGFISEKMITTLEDFTAKGYRHADCRSIFQPIDFLIFKGLSEKRVVSEIFFAEVKSGSARLNTDQKEIREVINNHGVEFKTF
;
A
#
# COMPACT_ATOMS: atom_id res chain seq x y z
N MET A 1 -16.28 5.01 -28.31
CA MET A 1 -17.03 5.92 -29.20
C MET A 1 -18.46 5.91 -28.69
N LEU A 2 -18.87 6.91 -27.92
CA LEU A 2 -20.28 7.05 -27.53
C LEU A 2 -21.05 7.58 -28.75
N PRO A 3 -22.22 7.03 -29.07
CA PRO A 3 -22.96 7.42 -30.27
C PRO A 3 -23.38 8.89 -30.16
N SER A 4 -23.06 9.69 -31.18
CA SER A 4 -23.52 11.07 -31.28
C SER A 4 -25.02 11.05 -31.53
N MET A 5 -25.81 11.15 -30.47
CA MET A 5 -27.23 11.44 -30.62
C MET A 5 -27.34 12.89 -31.10
N THR A 6 -28.02 13.05 -32.23
CA THR A 6 -28.28 14.31 -32.93
C THR A 6 -28.82 15.35 -31.95
N ARG A 7 -28.03 16.41 -31.73
CA ARG A 7 -28.14 17.36 -30.61
C ARG A 7 -29.40 18.25 -30.61
N ASP A 8 -30.23 18.22 -31.65
CA ASP A 8 -31.11 19.38 -31.93
C ASP A 8 -32.63 19.11 -31.92
N THR A 9 -33.09 17.86 -31.79
CA THR A 9 -34.51 17.54 -32.10
C THR A 9 -35.33 16.92 -30.97
N THR A 10 -34.74 16.54 -29.85
CA THR A 10 -35.50 15.93 -28.76
C THR A 10 -36.25 17.00 -27.95
N LYS A 11 -37.53 16.77 -27.69
CA LYS A 11 -38.40 17.65 -26.88
C LYS A 11 -37.74 18.06 -25.55
N GLU A 12 -37.07 17.13 -24.89
CA GLU A 12 -36.34 17.35 -23.63
C GLU A 12 -35.21 18.38 -23.74
N TYR A 13 -34.44 18.37 -24.84
CA TYR A 13 -33.39 19.37 -25.06
C TYR A 13 -33.99 20.77 -25.21
N GLN A 14 -35.07 20.90 -25.98
CA GLN A 14 -35.72 22.20 -26.18
C GLN A 14 -36.33 22.75 -24.88
N GLU A 15 -36.93 21.88 -24.05
CA GLU A 15 -37.41 22.23 -22.71
C GLU A 15 -36.26 22.66 -21.80
N ALA A 16 -35.16 21.89 -21.77
CA ALA A 16 -33.98 22.23 -20.98
C ALA A 16 -33.38 23.59 -21.38
N GLN A 17 -33.28 23.86 -22.69
CA GLN A 17 -32.79 25.14 -23.19
C GLN A 17 -33.73 26.31 -22.84
N ALA A 18 -35.05 26.08 -22.82
CA ALA A 18 -36.01 27.09 -22.36
C ALA A 18 -35.83 27.40 -20.86
N ILE A 19 -35.59 26.38 -20.04
CA ILE A 19 -35.29 26.54 -18.62
C ILE A 19 -33.98 27.31 -18.43
N ILE A 20 -32.90 26.91 -19.11
CA ILE A 20 -31.60 27.59 -19.03
C ILE A 20 -31.72 29.07 -19.38
N ARG A 21 -32.44 29.42 -20.47
CA ARG A 21 -32.70 30.81 -20.84
C ARG A 21 -33.48 31.57 -19.76
N THR A 22 -34.46 30.93 -19.13
CA THR A 22 -35.26 31.54 -18.06
C THR A 22 -34.40 31.81 -16.82
N LEU A 23 -33.60 30.83 -16.41
CA LEU A 23 -32.73 30.94 -15.24
C LEU A 23 -31.60 31.95 -15.47
N GLY A 24 -31.05 32.02 -16.69
CA GLY A 24 -29.97 32.94 -17.05
C GLY A 24 -30.41 34.40 -17.24
N SER A 25 -31.71 34.66 -17.41
CA SER A 25 -32.24 36.03 -17.58
C SER A 25 -32.88 36.61 -16.32
N GLY A 26 -33.24 35.75 -15.35
CA GLY A 26 -33.85 36.15 -14.09
C GLY A 26 -32.85 36.48 -12.97
N ARG A 27 -33.39 36.76 -11.78
CA ARG A 27 -32.62 36.83 -10.52
C ARG A 27 -32.90 35.59 -9.69
N TYR A 28 -32.37 34.47 -10.16
CA TYR A 28 -32.44 33.20 -9.44
C TYR A 28 -31.10 32.93 -8.78
N PHE A 29 -31.15 32.41 -7.56
CA PHE A 29 -29.97 32.11 -6.77
C PHE A 29 -30.01 30.66 -6.32
N CYS A 30 -28.83 30.05 -6.20
CA CYS A 30 -28.66 28.78 -5.52
C CYS A 30 -27.60 28.92 -4.42
N GLU A 31 -27.67 28.05 -3.42
CA GLU A 31 -26.61 27.96 -2.41
C GLU A 31 -25.45 27.12 -2.95
N CYS A 32 -24.21 27.48 -2.58
CA CYS A 32 -23.04 26.67 -2.93
C CYS A 32 -23.22 25.23 -2.42
N PRO A 33 -23.09 24.21 -3.29
CA PRO A 33 -23.23 22.81 -2.88
C PRO A 33 -22.11 22.36 -1.93
N CYS A 34 -21.05 23.15 -1.78
CA CYS A 34 -19.99 22.94 -0.82
C CYS A 34 -20.43 23.16 0.64
N GLY A 35 -21.62 23.73 0.87
CA GLY A 35 -22.16 23.99 2.21
C GLY A 35 -21.59 25.23 2.90
N CYS A 36 -20.88 26.10 2.17
CA CYS A 36 -20.35 27.35 2.74
C CYS A 36 -21.44 28.42 2.96
N GLY A 37 -22.66 28.22 2.46
CA GLY A 37 -23.77 29.16 2.57
C GLY A 37 -23.68 30.36 1.62
N GLU A 38 -22.73 30.36 0.68
CA GLU A 38 -22.62 31.40 -0.34
C GLU A 38 -23.74 31.28 -1.38
N GLU A 39 -24.40 32.41 -1.68
CA GLU A 39 -25.41 32.49 -2.73
C GLU A 39 -24.77 32.77 -4.09
N ILE A 40 -25.04 31.91 -5.06
CA ILE A 40 -24.56 32.02 -6.44
C ILE A 40 -25.74 32.43 -7.31
N ASN A 41 -25.59 33.52 -8.05
CA ASN A 41 -26.58 33.90 -9.06
C ASN A 41 -26.48 32.96 -10.26
N LEU A 42 -27.61 32.35 -10.65
CA LEU A 42 -27.63 31.34 -11.71
C LEU A 42 -27.23 31.88 -13.08
N LYS A 43 -27.37 33.20 -13.33
CA LYS A 43 -26.88 33.81 -14.57
C LYS A 43 -25.36 33.75 -14.71
N ASP A 44 -24.64 33.72 -13.58
CA ASP A 44 -23.18 33.73 -13.51
C ASP A 44 -22.61 32.30 -13.36
N ALA A 45 -23.48 31.28 -13.25
CA ALA A 45 -23.11 29.89 -12.96
C ALA A 45 -22.75 29.06 -14.21
N GLY A 46 -22.76 29.66 -15.41
CA GLY A 46 -22.39 28.96 -16.66
C GLY A 46 -23.28 27.75 -16.96
N LEU A 47 -24.60 27.92 -16.86
CA LEU A 47 -25.62 26.87 -17.03
C LEU A 47 -25.47 26.10 -18.36
N PHE A 48 -25.64 24.78 -18.31
CA PHE A 48 -25.60 23.89 -19.47
C PHE A 48 -26.55 22.70 -19.29
N TYR A 49 -26.81 21.97 -20.37
CA TYR A 49 -27.56 20.72 -20.33
C TYR A 49 -26.71 19.56 -20.84
N ASP A 50 -26.64 18.48 -20.05
CA ASP A 50 -25.92 17.24 -20.37
C ASP A 50 -24.46 17.48 -20.79
N THR A 51 -24.15 17.38 -22.09
CA THR A 51 -22.81 17.52 -22.66
C THR A 51 -22.57 18.85 -23.36
N ASP A 52 -23.54 19.75 -23.34
CA ASP A 52 -23.51 21.07 -23.99
C ASP A 52 -22.84 22.13 -23.10
N PHE A 53 -21.64 21.81 -22.63
CA PHE A 53 -20.89 22.65 -21.69
C PHE A 53 -20.61 24.05 -22.26
N THR A 54 -20.68 25.06 -21.37
CA THR A 54 -20.13 26.39 -21.65
C THR A 54 -18.61 26.32 -21.84
N SER A 55 -18.02 27.35 -22.44
CA SER A 55 -16.55 27.44 -22.60
C SER A 55 -15.81 27.27 -21.27
N GLY A 56 -16.28 27.91 -20.20
CA GLY A 56 -15.73 27.74 -18.85
C GLY A 56 -15.92 26.32 -18.31
N GLY A 57 -17.06 25.67 -18.60
CA GLY A 57 -17.30 24.27 -18.22
C GLY A 57 -16.37 23.29 -18.93
N ILE A 58 -16.05 23.53 -20.20
CA ILE A 58 -15.08 22.72 -20.96
C ILE A 58 -13.68 22.84 -20.35
N GLU A 59 -13.24 24.07 -20.06
CA GLU A 59 -11.93 24.31 -19.45
C GLU A 59 -11.80 23.65 -18.06
N ALA A 60 -12.81 23.82 -17.20
CA ALA A 60 -12.85 23.20 -15.88
C ALA A 60 -12.82 21.66 -15.96
N ARG A 61 -13.57 21.07 -16.91
CA ARG A 61 -13.54 19.63 -17.15
C ARG A 61 -12.16 19.16 -17.56
N ASP A 62 -11.50 19.86 -18.47
CA ASP A 62 -10.20 19.45 -19.01
C ASP A 62 -9.09 19.55 -17.94
N LEU A 63 -9.11 20.60 -17.12
CA LEU A 63 -8.26 20.72 -15.93
C LEU A 63 -8.48 19.55 -14.97
N MET A 64 -9.73 19.23 -14.66
CA MET A 64 -10.08 18.12 -13.80
C MET A 64 -9.59 16.79 -14.39
N ILE A 65 -9.78 16.53 -15.68
CA ILE A 65 -9.27 15.29 -16.32
C ILE A 65 -7.74 15.17 -16.16
N GLU A 66 -7.00 16.27 -16.33
CA GLU A 66 -5.54 16.27 -16.16
C GLU A 66 -5.11 16.04 -14.71
N GLU A 67 -5.79 16.63 -13.73
CA GLU A 67 -5.53 16.36 -12.31
C GLU A 67 -5.77 14.88 -11.97
N TRP A 68 -6.87 14.31 -12.44
CA TRP A 68 -7.21 12.91 -12.21
C TRP A 68 -6.20 11.96 -12.88
N ARG A 69 -5.69 12.29 -14.07
CA ARG A 69 -4.60 11.55 -14.73
C ARG A 69 -3.33 11.55 -13.89
N LYS A 70 -2.92 12.71 -13.36
CA LYS A 70 -1.75 12.84 -12.47
C LYS A 70 -1.93 12.05 -11.17
N ALA A 71 -3.09 12.19 -10.53
CA ALA A 71 -3.42 11.46 -9.30
C ALA A 71 -3.37 9.94 -9.51
N ARG A 72 -3.92 9.45 -10.63
CA ARG A 72 -3.90 8.03 -11.00
C ARG A 72 -2.48 7.52 -11.26
N ALA A 73 -1.63 8.30 -11.91
CA ALA A 73 -0.23 7.95 -12.13
C ALA A 73 0.53 7.80 -10.80
N ASN A 74 0.33 8.75 -9.88
CA ASN A 74 0.91 8.72 -8.54
C ASN A 74 0.43 7.53 -7.69
N LEU A 75 -0.85 7.15 -7.80
CA LEU A 75 -1.37 5.95 -7.14
C LEU A 75 -0.73 4.67 -7.69
N LYS A 76 -0.52 4.60 -9.01
CA LYS A 76 0.13 3.45 -9.66
C LYS A 76 1.60 3.31 -9.22
N SER A 77 2.36 4.40 -9.17
CA SER A 77 3.76 4.37 -8.73
C SER A 77 3.88 3.96 -7.26
N LYS A 78 3.01 4.47 -6.37
CA LYS A 78 2.95 4.05 -4.96
C LYS A 78 2.61 2.56 -4.79
N ARG A 79 1.69 2.01 -5.60
CA ARG A 79 1.36 0.58 -5.58
C ARG A 79 2.53 -0.30 -6.00
N LEU A 80 3.27 0.09 -7.04
CA LEU A 80 4.44 -0.65 -7.52
C LEU A 80 5.56 -0.69 -6.46
N HIS A 81 5.85 0.46 -5.84
CA HIS A 81 6.82 0.52 -4.73
C HIS A 81 6.40 -0.35 -3.53
N LYS A 82 5.12 -0.30 -3.14
CA LYS A 82 4.60 -1.11 -2.03
C LYS A 82 4.63 -2.61 -2.33
N ALA A 83 4.33 -3.01 -3.58
CA ALA A 83 4.37 -4.40 -4.00
C ALA A 83 5.81 -4.96 -3.98
N ALA A 84 6.78 -4.20 -4.49
CA ALA A 84 8.20 -4.60 -4.46
C ALA A 84 8.71 -4.76 -3.02
N HIS A 85 8.41 -3.80 -2.13
CA HIS A 85 8.78 -3.89 -0.73
C HIS A 85 8.14 -5.09 -0.01
N THR A 86 6.85 -5.35 -0.28
CA THR A 86 6.11 -6.46 0.34
C THR A 86 6.63 -7.82 -0.16
N GLN A 87 6.98 -7.94 -1.45
CA GLN A 87 7.58 -9.15 -1.99
C GLN A 87 8.96 -9.44 -1.38
N SER A 88 9.83 -8.44 -1.23
CA SER A 88 11.15 -8.64 -0.61
C SER A 88 11.04 -9.05 0.87
N VAL A 89 10.10 -8.46 1.62
CA VAL A 89 9.83 -8.84 3.01
C VAL A 89 9.28 -10.26 3.11
N ASN A 90 8.34 -10.64 2.23
CA ASN A 90 7.76 -11.98 2.23
C ASN A 90 8.76 -13.05 1.79
N ILE A 91 9.66 -12.75 0.84
CA ILE A 91 10.73 -13.66 0.44
C ILE A 91 11.68 -13.89 1.63
N GLY A 92 12.07 -12.83 2.36
CA GLY A 92 12.86 -12.97 3.59
C GLY A 92 12.20 -13.90 4.60
N PHE A 93 10.92 -13.69 4.87
CA PHE A 93 10.14 -14.50 5.82
C PHE A 93 9.99 -15.98 5.39
N ILE A 94 9.85 -16.25 4.09
CA ILE A 94 9.80 -17.63 3.56
C ILE A 94 11.19 -18.26 3.60
N SER A 95 12.23 -17.51 3.23
CA SER A 95 13.63 -17.96 3.28
C SER A 95 14.08 -18.26 4.71
N GLU A 96 13.67 -17.48 5.71
CA GLU A 96 13.91 -17.75 7.14
C GLU A 96 13.35 -19.12 7.53
N LYS A 97 12.15 -19.49 7.07
CA LYS A 97 11.55 -20.80 7.36
C LYS A 97 12.19 -21.97 6.62
N MET A 98 12.82 -21.72 5.47
CA MET A 98 13.45 -22.74 4.63
C MET A 98 14.99 -22.79 4.76
N ILE A 99 15.60 -21.91 5.54
CA ILE A 99 17.07 -21.81 5.66
C ILE A 99 17.72 -23.12 6.14
N THR A 100 16.99 -23.86 6.96
CA THR A 100 17.46 -25.12 7.58
C THR A 100 17.48 -26.29 6.60
N THR A 101 16.95 -26.13 5.38
CA THR A 101 17.07 -27.10 4.29
C THR A 101 18.12 -26.70 3.26
N LEU A 102 18.78 -25.54 3.42
CA LEU A 102 19.83 -25.09 2.50
C LEU A 102 21.16 -25.82 2.78
N GLU A 103 21.91 -26.06 1.71
CA GLU A 103 23.19 -26.78 1.73
C GLU A 103 24.20 -26.15 2.69
N ASP A 104 24.28 -24.81 2.75
CA ASP A 104 25.17 -24.08 3.66
C ASP A 104 24.91 -24.37 5.14
N PHE A 105 23.67 -24.67 5.51
CA PHE A 105 23.30 -24.97 6.90
C PHE A 105 23.72 -26.38 7.28
N THR A 106 23.54 -27.33 6.36
CA THR A 106 23.99 -28.72 6.51
C THR A 106 25.52 -28.81 6.48
N ALA A 107 26.18 -28.01 5.63
CA ALA A 107 27.64 -27.93 5.53
C ALA A 107 28.31 -27.41 6.82
N LYS A 108 27.60 -26.59 7.60
CA LYS A 108 28.03 -26.14 8.95
C LYS A 108 27.79 -27.20 10.04
N GLY A 109 27.28 -28.38 9.68
CA GLY A 109 27.05 -29.49 10.60
C GLY A 109 25.78 -29.35 11.45
N TYR A 110 24.87 -28.42 11.09
CA TYR A 110 23.60 -28.25 11.80
C TYR A 110 22.51 -29.11 11.16
N ARG A 111 21.84 -29.92 11.97
CA ARG A 111 20.71 -30.74 11.53
C ARG A 111 19.42 -29.94 11.65
N HIS A 112 18.57 -30.00 10.63
CA HIS A 112 17.23 -29.40 10.65
C HIS A 112 16.43 -29.81 11.90
N ALA A 113 16.49 -31.10 12.28
CA ALA A 113 15.77 -31.63 13.44
C ALA A 113 16.22 -31.04 14.79
N ASP A 114 17.41 -30.44 14.85
CA ASP A 114 17.95 -29.77 16.05
C ASP A 114 17.54 -28.29 16.14
N CYS A 115 16.93 -27.74 15.08
CA CYS A 115 16.55 -26.33 15.01
C CYS A 115 15.14 -26.11 15.56
N ARG A 116 14.95 -25.04 16.33
CA ARG A 116 13.63 -24.56 16.80
C ARG A 116 13.47 -23.10 16.44
N SER A 117 12.48 -22.80 15.62
CA SER A 117 12.15 -21.43 15.26
C SER A 117 11.54 -20.69 16.44
N ILE A 118 12.08 -19.52 16.73
CA ILE A 118 11.59 -18.54 17.71
C ILE A 118 11.17 -17.21 17.05
N PHE A 119 11.53 -17.01 15.77
CA PHE A 119 11.13 -15.91 14.87
C PHE A 119 11.68 -14.54 15.24
N GLN A 120 11.10 -13.83 16.21
CA GLN A 120 11.53 -12.48 16.57
C GLN A 120 11.78 -12.40 18.06
N PRO A 121 12.85 -11.70 18.49
CA PRO A 121 13.83 -10.93 17.69
C PRO A 121 15.00 -11.74 17.09
N ILE A 122 15.10 -13.04 17.40
CA ILE A 122 16.08 -13.99 16.86
C ILE A 122 15.33 -15.12 16.16
N ASP A 123 15.80 -15.60 15.01
CA ASP A 123 15.08 -16.60 14.21
C ASP A 123 15.06 -18.02 14.80
N PHE A 124 16.20 -18.52 15.30
CA PHE A 124 16.38 -19.93 15.71
C PHE A 124 17.15 -20.13 17.02
N LEU A 125 16.76 -21.19 17.72
CA LEU A 125 17.59 -21.91 18.69
C LEU A 125 18.01 -23.25 18.09
N ILE A 126 19.31 -23.57 18.13
CA ILE A 126 19.86 -24.83 17.60
C ILE A 126 20.42 -25.66 18.76
N PHE A 127 19.86 -26.84 18.99
CA PHE A 127 20.28 -27.78 20.04
C PHE A 127 21.17 -28.87 19.46
N LYS A 128 22.45 -28.55 19.21
CA LYS A 128 23.37 -29.42 18.49
C LYS A 128 23.50 -30.79 19.18
N GLY A 129 23.17 -31.85 18.44
CA GLY A 129 23.26 -33.24 18.90
C GLY A 129 21.96 -33.81 19.50
N LEU A 130 20.91 -32.98 19.67
CA LEU A 130 19.65 -33.41 20.29
C LEU A 130 18.99 -34.54 19.51
N SER A 131 18.86 -34.42 18.18
CA SER A 131 18.16 -35.41 17.35
C SER A 131 18.94 -36.71 17.17
N GLU A 132 20.27 -36.64 17.11
CA GLU A 132 21.11 -37.81 16.84
C GLU A 132 21.42 -38.59 18.13
N LYS A 133 21.91 -37.90 19.17
CA LYS A 133 22.47 -38.53 20.37
C LYS A 133 21.59 -38.37 21.61
N ARG A 134 20.48 -37.62 21.51
CA ARG A 134 19.66 -37.20 22.66
C ARG A 134 20.45 -36.45 23.73
N VAL A 135 21.60 -35.89 23.35
CA VAL A 135 22.50 -35.11 24.21
C VAL A 135 22.80 -33.81 23.48
N VAL A 136 22.54 -32.69 24.15
CA VAL A 136 22.84 -31.36 23.62
C VAL A 136 24.26 -30.99 24.01
N SER A 137 25.15 -30.82 23.02
CA SER A 137 26.53 -30.40 23.29
C SER A 137 26.65 -28.88 23.39
N GLU A 138 25.88 -28.17 22.57
CA GLU A 138 25.93 -26.71 22.44
C GLU A 138 24.54 -26.18 22.06
N ILE A 139 24.20 -24.98 22.51
CA ILE A 139 22.99 -24.25 22.13
C ILE A 139 23.41 -22.99 21.38
N PHE A 140 22.92 -22.83 20.14
CA PHE A 140 23.19 -21.63 19.34
C PHE A 140 21.93 -20.78 19.20
N PHE A 141 22.10 -19.48 19.37
CA PHE A 141 21.12 -18.47 18.94
C PHE A 141 21.53 -18.04 17.54
N ALA A 142 20.68 -18.31 16.55
CA ALA A 142 20.97 -18.05 15.15
C ALA A 142 19.96 -17.08 14.57
N GLU A 143 20.47 -15.94 14.08
CA GLU A 143 19.75 -14.95 13.31
C GLU A 143 20.20 -15.04 11.85
N VAL A 144 19.25 -15.06 10.93
CA VAL A 144 19.47 -15.28 9.51
C VAL A 144 19.21 -13.97 8.78
N LYS A 145 20.20 -13.52 8.01
CA LYS A 145 20.08 -12.34 7.16
C LYS A 145 20.29 -12.74 5.70
N SER A 146 19.45 -12.22 4.82
CA SER A 146 19.62 -12.36 3.37
C SER A 146 20.38 -11.18 2.78
N GLY A 147 21.24 -11.45 1.79
CA GLY A 147 21.99 -10.42 1.07
C GLY A 147 22.92 -9.59 1.98
N SER A 148 22.80 -8.27 1.93
CA SER A 148 23.60 -7.32 2.72
C SER A 148 22.94 -6.87 4.03
N ALA A 149 21.86 -7.53 4.44
CA ALA A 149 21.13 -7.16 5.65
C ALA A 149 22.00 -7.36 6.91
N ARG A 150 21.93 -6.39 7.83
CA ARG A 150 22.67 -6.38 9.10
C ARG A 150 21.72 -6.57 10.27
N LEU A 151 22.25 -6.97 11.42
CA LEU A 151 21.50 -7.01 12.68
C LEU A 151 20.93 -5.62 13.01
N ASN A 152 19.67 -5.57 13.43
CA ASN A 152 19.04 -4.37 13.95
C ASN A 152 19.53 -4.07 15.40
N THR A 153 19.03 -3.00 16.01
CA THR A 153 19.43 -2.59 17.37
C THR A 153 19.14 -3.67 18.41
N ASP A 154 17.91 -4.17 18.46
CA ASP A 154 17.47 -5.19 19.42
C ASP A 154 18.27 -6.49 19.28
N GLN A 155 18.53 -6.91 18.03
CA GLN A 155 19.33 -8.10 17.72
C GLN A 155 20.78 -7.96 18.15
N LYS A 156 21.37 -6.76 17.99
CA LYS A 156 22.72 -6.49 18.49
C LYS A 156 22.76 -6.54 20.01
N GLU A 157 21.78 -5.94 20.68
CA GLU A 157 21.69 -5.94 22.14
C GLU A 157 21.61 -7.37 22.67
N ILE A 158 20.75 -8.20 22.10
CA ILE A 158 20.63 -9.63 22.46
C ILE A 158 21.93 -10.39 22.23
N ARG A 159 22.59 -10.17 21.09
CA ARG A 159 23.89 -10.76 20.80
C ARG A 159 24.91 -10.39 21.88
N GLU A 160 24.97 -9.13 22.30
CA GLU A 160 25.89 -8.70 23.36
C GLU A 160 25.57 -9.37 24.70
N VAL A 161 24.29 -9.47 25.08
CA VAL A 161 23.89 -10.16 26.32
C VAL A 161 24.29 -11.64 26.29
N ILE A 162 24.08 -12.33 25.16
CA ILE A 162 24.47 -13.74 24.98
C ILE A 162 26.00 -13.89 25.04
N ASN A 163 26.74 -13.04 24.34
CA ASN A 163 28.20 -13.08 24.32
C ASN A 163 28.82 -12.79 25.69
N ASN A 164 28.13 -11.99 26.50
CA ASN A 164 28.50 -11.71 27.89
C ASN A 164 27.96 -12.76 28.89
N HIS A 165 27.50 -13.92 28.40
CA HIS A 165 26.98 -15.03 29.20
C HIS A 165 25.74 -14.71 30.05
N GLY A 166 24.95 -13.69 29.67
CA GLY A 166 23.70 -13.31 30.34
C GLY A 166 22.51 -14.21 30.00
N VAL A 167 22.68 -15.54 30.06
CA VAL A 167 21.66 -16.54 29.71
C VAL A 167 21.41 -17.46 30.89
N GLU A 168 20.14 -17.71 31.24
CA GLU A 168 19.73 -18.52 32.38
C GLU A 168 18.61 -19.51 31.99
N PHE A 169 18.62 -20.70 32.60
CA PHE A 169 17.55 -21.69 32.47
C PHE A 169 16.63 -21.65 33.70
N LYS A 170 15.34 -21.36 33.53
CA LYS A 170 14.34 -21.26 34.61
C LYS A 170 13.19 -22.23 34.42
N THR A 171 12.70 -22.79 35.53
CA THR A 171 11.47 -23.61 35.61
C THR A 171 10.48 -22.91 36.53
N PHE A 172 9.21 -22.80 36.12
CA PHE A 172 8.12 -22.20 36.88
C PHE A 172 7.06 -23.25 37.21
#